data_AF-A0A972T896-F1
#
_entry.id   AF-A0A972T896-F1
#
_cell.length_a   1.000
_cell.length_b   1.000
_cell.length_c   1.000
_cell.angle_alpha   90.00
_cell.angle_beta   90.00
_cell.angle_gamma   90.00
#
_symmetry.space_group_name_H-M   'P 1'
#
loop_
_entity.id
_entity.type
_entity.pdbx_description
1 polymer ?
#
loop_
_entity_poly.entity_id
_entity_poly.type
_entity_poly.pdbx_seq_one_letter_code
_entity_poly.pdbx_strand_id
1 'polypeptide(L)'
;MVNNGKVTLRKVNPNISAIEIFGEVTGFAETGLIDALDTLKDQDVKKIILDFTNMEYINSKGIGLLITILIRAHREGQKIVAVGLKPHFTRIFELTRLDEVMPNYPSELEALSFLEKQSQLSEKKDDILQTYSKNFLYKQE
;
A
#
# COMPACT_ATOMS: atom_id res chain seq x y z
N MET A 1 -24.98 -1.80 -18.00
CA MET A 1 -23.75 -2.53 -17.64
C MET A 1 -23.48 -2.21 -16.18
N VAL A 2 -23.50 -3.21 -15.29
CA VAL A 2 -23.24 -2.98 -13.85
C VAL A 2 -21.72 -2.84 -13.70
N ASN A 3 -21.26 -1.71 -13.19
CA ASN A 3 -19.84 -1.41 -13.06
C ASN A 3 -19.31 -2.13 -11.81
N ASN A 4 -19.07 -3.43 -11.93
CA ASN A 4 -18.56 -4.24 -10.82
C ASN A 4 -17.09 -3.88 -10.56
N GLY A 5 -16.71 -3.74 -9.28
CA GLY A 5 -15.43 -3.25 -8.76
C GLY A 5 -14.25 -3.33 -9.72
N LYS A 6 -13.92 -2.21 -10.38
CA LYS A 6 -12.81 -2.11 -11.32
C LYS A 6 -11.55 -1.65 -10.58
N VAL A 7 -10.41 -2.24 -10.94
CA VAL A 7 -9.09 -1.89 -10.40
C VAL A 7 -8.19 -1.43 -11.53
N THR A 8 -7.44 -0.35 -11.32
CA THR A 8 -6.40 0.10 -12.25
C THR A 8 -5.09 0.36 -11.52
N LEU A 9 -3.98 0.23 -12.26
CA LEU A 9 -2.65 0.56 -11.77
C LEU A 9 -2.17 1.87 -12.40
N ARG A 10 -1.66 2.76 -11.56
CA ARG A 10 -0.98 4.00 -11.99
C ARG A 10 0.40 4.07 -11.34
N LYS A 11 1.44 4.21 -12.16
CA LYS A 11 2.78 4.49 -11.64
C LYS A 11 2.83 5.95 -11.15
N VAL A 12 3.15 6.16 -9.87
CA VAL A 12 3.27 7.51 -9.31
C VAL A 12 4.70 8.02 -9.49
N ASN A 13 5.68 7.18 -9.14
CA ASN A 13 7.10 7.43 -9.40
C ASN A 13 7.83 6.08 -9.56
N PRO A 14 9.18 6.02 -9.71
CA PRO A 14 9.90 4.76 -9.88
C PRO A 14 9.68 3.71 -8.79
N ASN A 15 9.41 4.13 -7.55
CA ASN A 15 9.37 3.25 -6.37
C ASN A 15 7.98 3.15 -5.74
N ILE A 16 7.01 3.93 -6.21
CA ILE A 16 5.65 4.03 -5.66
C ILE A 16 4.64 3.92 -6.81
N SER A 17 3.65 3.04 -6.61
CA SER A 17 2.50 2.90 -7.50
C SER A 17 1.20 3.06 -6.74
N ALA A 18 0.15 3.49 -7.43
CA ALA A 18 -1.21 3.54 -6.93
C ALA A 18 -2.04 2.41 -7.53
N ILE A 19 -2.83 1.74 -6.69
CA ILE A 19 -3.93 0.86 -7.07
C ILE A 19 -5.21 1.67 -6.86
N GLU A 20 -5.90 1.99 -7.95
CA GLU A 20 -7.12 2.80 -7.93
C GLU A 20 -8.34 1.90 -8.02
N ILE A 21 -9.30 2.10 -7.10
CA ILE A 21 -10.52 1.30 -7.02
C ILE A 21 -11.71 2.15 -7.46
N PHE A 22 -12.50 1.60 -8.39
CA PHE A 22 -13.71 2.23 -8.92
C PHE A 22 -14.94 1.38 -8.63
N GLY A 23 -15.99 2.01 -8.12
CA GLY A 23 -17.25 1.34 -7.80
C GLY A 23 -17.16 0.57 -6.48
N GLU A 24 -17.31 -0.76 -6.52
CA GLU A 24 -17.53 -1.55 -5.31
C GLU A 24 -16.31 -2.38 -4.88
N VAL A 25 -15.99 -2.36 -3.58
CA VAL A 25 -15.08 -3.34 -2.96
C VAL A 25 -15.92 -4.49 -2.43
N THR A 26 -16.01 -5.54 -3.24
CA THR A 26 -16.68 -6.81 -2.92
C THR A 26 -15.83 -7.96 -3.47
N GLY A 27 -16.36 -9.18 -3.55
CA GLY A 27 -15.67 -10.30 -4.22
C GLY A 27 -15.37 -10.02 -5.70
N PHE A 28 -16.06 -9.08 -6.35
CA PHE A 28 -15.77 -8.74 -7.75
C PHE A 28 -14.43 -8.01 -7.94
N ALA A 29 -13.93 -7.34 -6.90
CA ALA A 29 -12.64 -6.65 -6.94
C ALA A 29 -11.44 -7.60 -6.68
N GLU A 30 -11.70 -8.86 -6.30
CA GLU A 30 -10.67 -9.80 -5.83
C GLU A 30 -9.59 -10.07 -6.88
N THR A 31 -9.98 -10.52 -8.07
CA THR A 31 -9.04 -10.79 -9.16
C THR A 31 -8.23 -9.54 -9.50
N GLY A 32 -8.88 -8.38 -9.64
CA GLY A 32 -8.20 -7.13 -9.98
C GLY A 32 -7.18 -6.68 -8.92
N LEU A 33 -7.51 -6.82 -7.64
CA LEU A 33 -6.60 -6.46 -6.54
C LEU A 33 -5.42 -7.44 -6.41
N ILE A 34 -5.67 -8.74 -6.58
CA ILE A 34 -4.61 -9.75 -6.54
C ILE A 34 -3.65 -9.58 -7.72
N ASP A 35 -4.17 -9.45 -8.95
CA ASP A 35 -3.37 -9.26 -10.15
C ASP A 35 -2.54 -7.97 -10.07
N ALA A 36 -3.12 -6.91 -9.50
CA ALA A 36 -2.42 -5.65 -9.28
C ALA A 36 -1.25 -5.79 -8.29
N LEU A 37 -1.45 -6.48 -7.15
CA LEU A 37 -0.37 -6.75 -6.20
C LEU A 37 0.74 -7.58 -6.82
N ASP A 38 0.39 -8.62 -7.58
CA ASP A 38 1.35 -9.53 -8.19
C ASP A 38 2.16 -8.83 -9.27
N THR A 39 1.50 -8.01 -10.10
CA THR A 39 2.20 -7.15 -11.07
C THR A 39 3.20 -6.23 -10.38
N LEU A 40 2.80 -5.59 -9.27
CA LEU A 40 3.70 -4.70 -8.53
C LEU A 40 4.83 -5.44 -7.83
N LYS A 41 4.58 -6.66 -7.34
CA LYS A 41 5.60 -7.54 -6.77
C LYS A 41 6.65 -7.91 -7.82
N ASP A 42 6.22 -8.32 -9.01
CA ASP A 42 7.13 -8.71 -10.10
C ASP A 42 7.96 -7.53 -10.62
N GLN A 43 7.46 -6.30 -10.45
CA GLN A 43 8.17 -5.05 -10.74
C GLN A 43 9.03 -4.55 -9.56
N ASP A 44 9.13 -5.31 -8.48
CA ASP A 44 9.82 -4.96 -7.22
C ASP A 44 9.33 -3.64 -6.57
N VAL A 45 8.07 -3.26 -6.83
CA VAL A 45 7.44 -2.10 -6.20
C VAL A 45 6.97 -2.47 -4.80
N LYS A 46 7.66 -1.90 -3.80
CA LYS A 46 7.40 -2.15 -2.37
C LYS A 46 6.46 -1.14 -1.71
N LYS A 47 6.04 -0.09 -2.40
CA LYS A 47 5.23 0.99 -1.82
C LYS A 47 4.02 1.26 -2.66
N ILE A 48 2.86 1.17 -2.02
CA ILE A 48 1.59 1.14 -2.71
C ILE A 48 0.63 2.12 -2.04
N ILE A 49 0.00 2.95 -2.84
CA ILE A 49 -1.14 3.77 -2.46
C ILE A 49 -2.39 3.02 -2.91
N LEU A 50 -3.31 2.71 -2.00
CA LEU A 50 -4.62 2.17 -2.32
C LEU A 50 -5.62 3.34 -2.33
N ASP A 51 -6.08 3.72 -3.52
CA ASP A 51 -6.92 4.89 -3.73
C ASP A 51 -8.40 4.50 -3.79
N PHE A 52 -9.14 4.94 -2.77
CA PHE A 52 -10.57 4.71 -2.59
C PHE A 52 -11.44 5.89 -3.06
N THR A 53 -10.87 6.91 -3.70
CA THR A 53 -11.59 8.14 -4.11
C THR A 53 -12.83 7.83 -4.93
N ASN A 54 -12.73 6.85 -5.84
CA ASN A 54 -13.82 6.41 -6.71
C ASN A 54 -14.59 5.20 -6.18
N MET A 55 -14.36 4.80 -4.92
CA MET A 55 -15.14 3.77 -4.26
C MET A 55 -16.51 4.32 -3.86
N GLU A 56 -17.55 3.56 -4.18
CA GLU A 56 -18.94 3.86 -3.92
C GLU A 56 -19.53 2.97 -2.83
N TYR A 57 -19.00 1.76 -2.66
CA TYR A 57 -19.54 0.78 -1.73
C TYR A 57 -18.50 -0.26 -1.29
N ILE A 58 -18.68 -0.80 -0.07
CA ILE A 58 -17.96 -1.94 0.46
C ILE A 58 -18.89 -2.80 1.31
N ASN A 59 -18.77 -4.13 1.21
CA ASN A 59 -19.49 -5.08 2.08
C ASN A 59 -18.52 -5.93 2.93
N SER A 60 -19.06 -6.86 3.72
CA SER A 60 -18.25 -7.75 4.57
C SER A 60 -17.23 -8.60 3.79
N LYS A 61 -17.58 -9.07 2.59
CA LYS A 61 -16.64 -9.78 1.71
C LYS A 61 -15.52 -8.87 1.24
N GLY A 62 -15.84 -7.62 0.91
CA GLY A 62 -14.86 -6.60 0.55
C GLY A 62 -13.88 -6.28 1.67
N ILE A 63 -14.36 -6.16 2.91
CA ILE A 63 -13.50 -5.98 4.09
C ILE A 63 -12.57 -7.18 4.25
N GLY A 64 -13.10 -8.41 4.17
CA GLY A 64 -12.28 -9.63 4.23
C GLY A 64 -11.23 -9.73 3.11
N LEU A 65 -11.58 -9.25 1.92
CA LEU A 65 -10.65 -9.12 0.81
C LEU A 65 -9.51 -8.13 1.11
N LEU A 66 -9.83 -6.93 1.64
CA LEU A 66 -8.80 -5.96 2.04
C LEU A 66 -7.85 -6.54 3.09
N ILE A 67 -8.36 -7.29 4.07
CA ILE A 67 -7.52 -7.98 5.06
C ILE A 67 -6.59 -8.98 4.36
N THR A 68 -7.11 -9.78 3.43
CA THR A 68 -6.32 -10.76 2.66
C THR A 68 -5.20 -10.08 1.86
N ILE A 69 -5.51 -8.96 1.18
CA ILE A 69 -4.56 -8.15 0.42
C ILE A 69 -3.47 -7.60 1.33
N LEU A 70 -3.83 -7.05 2.50
CA LEU A 70 -2.86 -6.52 3.46
C LEU A 70 -1.91 -7.59 4.02
N ILE A 71 -2.43 -8.79 4.32
CA ILE A 71 -1.60 -9.93 4.75
C ILE A 71 -0.63 -10.34 3.64
N ARG A 72 -1.10 -10.44 2.39
CA ARG A 72 -0.25 -10.80 1.24
C ARG A 72 0.84 -9.76 1.03
N ALA A 73 0.47 -8.48 0.96
CA ALA A 73 1.40 -7.38 0.78
C ALA A 73 2.48 -7.35 1.88
N HIS A 74 2.08 -7.51 3.14
CA HIS A 74 3.02 -7.59 4.26
C HIS A 74 4.04 -8.72 4.09
N ARG A 75 3.62 -9.92 3.66
CA ARG A 75 4.51 -11.07 3.42
C ARG A 75 5.53 -10.83 2.31
N GLU A 76 5.17 -10.00 1.33
CA GLU A 76 6.02 -9.65 0.18
C GLU A 76 6.88 -8.38 0.44
N GLY A 77 6.83 -7.84 1.65
CA GLY A 77 7.52 -6.62 2.05
C GLY A 77 6.92 -5.35 1.44
N GLN A 78 5.69 -5.42 0.92
CA GLN A 78 4.99 -4.27 0.35
C GLN A 78 4.27 -3.49 1.45
N LYS A 79 4.53 -2.19 1.53
CA LYS A 79 3.83 -1.25 2.41
C LYS A 79 2.67 -0.61 1.66
N ILE A 80 1.47 -0.74 2.23
CA ILE A 80 0.25 -0.13 1.71
C ILE A 80 -0.19 1.03 2.61
N VAL A 81 -0.63 2.13 1.99
CA VAL A 81 -1.33 3.25 2.63
C VAL A 81 -2.63 3.53 1.87
N ALA A 82 -3.63 4.08 2.56
CA ALA A 82 -4.92 4.43 1.96
C ALA A 82 -5.01 5.94 1.68
N VAL A 83 -5.74 6.30 0.62
CA VAL A 83 -6.20 7.66 0.36
C VAL A 83 -7.66 7.63 -0.13
N GLY A 84 -8.34 8.78 -0.09
CA GLY A 84 -9.65 8.92 -0.72
C GLY A 84 -10.82 8.24 0.01
N LEU A 85 -10.63 7.79 1.25
CA LEU A 85 -11.74 7.24 2.05
C LEU A 85 -12.77 8.32 2.36
N LYS A 86 -14.02 8.08 1.95
CA LYS A 86 -15.17 8.89 2.36
C LYS A 86 -15.46 8.67 3.85
N PRO A 87 -16.04 9.65 4.58
CA PRO A 87 -16.21 9.58 6.04
C PRO A 87 -16.91 8.30 6.56
N HIS A 88 -17.92 7.80 5.85
CA HIS A 88 -18.60 6.57 6.23
C HIS A 88 -17.65 5.34 6.19
N PHE A 89 -16.75 5.27 5.22
CA PHE A 89 -15.78 4.18 5.08
C PHE A 89 -14.60 4.32 6.03
N THR A 90 -14.18 5.54 6.37
CA THR A 90 -13.22 5.79 7.45
C THR A 90 -13.69 5.15 8.74
N ARG A 91 -14.98 5.33 9.10
CA ARG A 91 -15.55 4.72 10.30
C ARG A 91 -15.52 3.20 10.27
N ILE A 92 -15.78 2.60 9.10
CA ILE A 92 -15.69 1.14 8.93
C ILE A 92 -14.25 0.66 9.13
N PHE A 93 -13.26 1.38 8.62
CA PHE A 93 -11.85 1.04 8.79
C PHE A 93 -11.42 1.09 10.26
N GLU A 94 -11.81 2.13 10.99
CA GLU A 94 -11.57 2.23 12.43
C GLU A 94 -12.19 1.06 13.21
N LEU A 95 -13.45 0.72 12.92
CA LEU A 95 -14.16 -0.37 13.60
C LEU A 95 -13.52 -1.74 13.33
N THR A 96 -12.90 -1.90 12.16
CA THR A 96 -12.25 -3.13 11.72
C THR A 96 -10.74 -3.11 11.95
N ARG A 97 -10.20 -2.01 12.50
CA ARG A 97 -8.76 -1.76 12.73
C ARG A 97 -7.90 -1.85 11.47
N LEU A 98 -8.51 -1.63 10.30
CA LEU A 98 -7.76 -1.60 9.04
C LEU A 98 -6.79 -0.41 8.99
N ASP A 99 -7.11 0.67 9.69
CA ASP A 99 -6.29 1.87 9.83
C ASP A 99 -4.97 1.63 10.60
N GLU A 100 -4.91 0.64 11.50
CA GLU A 100 -3.68 0.28 12.23
C GLU A 100 -2.61 -0.31 11.30
N VAL A 101 -3.03 -1.03 10.26
CA VAL A 101 -2.14 -1.70 9.29
C VAL A 101 -1.97 -0.92 7.99
N MET A 102 -3.05 -0.27 7.53
CA MET A 102 -3.11 0.56 6.34
C MET A 102 -3.54 1.98 6.74
N PRO A 103 -2.58 2.82 7.17
CA PRO A 103 -2.89 4.19 7.58
C PRO A 103 -3.48 4.97 6.40
N ASN A 104 -4.54 5.72 6.67
CA ASN A 104 -5.21 6.58 5.71
C ASN A 104 -4.67 8.01 5.76
N TYR A 105 -4.42 8.62 4.60
CA TYR A 105 -3.95 9.99 4.47
C TYR A 105 -4.99 10.89 3.77
N PRO A 106 -5.05 12.18 4.11
CA PRO A 106 -6.01 13.11 3.52
C PRO A 106 -5.84 13.30 2.01
N SER A 107 -4.62 13.22 1.48
CA SER A 107 -4.36 13.26 0.04
C SER A 107 -3.19 12.36 -0.36
N GLU A 108 -3.06 12.14 -1.67
CA GLU A 108 -1.92 11.45 -2.29
C GLU A 108 -0.58 12.12 -1.92
N LEU A 109 -0.55 13.45 -1.77
CA LEU A 109 0.67 14.18 -1.43
C LEU A 109 1.20 13.82 -0.04
N GLU A 110 0.33 13.74 0.99
CA GLU A 110 0.76 13.33 2.32
C GLU A 110 1.13 11.84 2.36
N ALA A 111 0.40 11.00 1.64
CA ALA A 111 0.74 9.58 1.49
C ALA A 111 2.13 9.39 0.88
N LEU A 112 2.43 10.11 -0.20
CA LEU A 112 3.75 10.11 -0.85
C LEU A 112 4.84 10.59 0.10
N SER A 113 4.62 11.71 0.79
CA SER A 113 5.56 12.27 1.75
C SER A 113 5.90 11.27 2.87
N PHE A 114 4.92 10.51 3.36
CA PHE A 114 5.14 9.45 4.34
C PHE A 114 5.96 8.30 3.77
N LEU A 115 5.59 7.80 2.58
CA LEU A 115 6.25 6.67 1.92
C LEU A 115 7.70 7.00 1.54
N GLU A 116 8.01 8.22 1.13
CA GLU A 116 9.36 8.67 0.79
C GLU A 116 10.27 8.78 2.02
N LYS A 117 9.76 9.36 3.12
CA LYS A 117 10.51 9.46 4.39
C LYS A 117 10.94 8.09 4.92
N GLN A 118 10.11 7.07 4.73
CA GLN A 118 10.45 5.69 5.10
C GLN A 118 11.59 5.12 4.26
N SER A 119 11.68 5.45 2.95
CA SER A 119 12.84 5.05 2.10
C SER A 119 14.14 5.64 2.58
N GLN A 120 14.12 6.95 2.84
CA GLN A 120 15.33 7.67 3.19
C GLN A 120 15.87 7.19 4.54
N LEU A 121 14.98 6.78 5.47
CA LEU A 121 15.38 6.23 6.75
C LEU A 121 15.95 4.80 6.64
N SER A 122 15.39 3.95 5.76
CA SER A 122 15.95 2.61 5.52
C SER A 122 17.30 2.69 4.82
N GLU A 123 17.41 3.48 3.75
CA GLU A 123 18.66 3.66 2.99
C GLU A 123 19.78 4.25 3.88
N LYS A 124 19.45 5.24 4.72
CA LYS A 124 20.42 5.82 5.66
C LYS A 124 20.86 4.83 6.74
N LYS A 125 19.99 3.93 7.20
CA LYS A 125 20.39 2.87 8.14
C LYS A 125 21.34 1.88 7.49
N ASP A 126 21.09 1.49 6.25
CA ASP A 126 21.95 0.55 5.51
C ASP A 126 23.33 1.15 5.25
N ASP A 127 23.42 2.43 4.86
CA ASP A 127 24.69 3.15 4.68
C ASP A 127 25.51 3.23 5.98
N ILE A 128 24.83 3.51 7.10
CA ILE A 128 25.47 3.52 8.43
C ILE A 128 26.03 2.13 8.77
N LEU A 129 25.24 1.06 8.59
CA LEU A 129 25.66 -0.31 8.91
C LEU A 129 26.82 -0.79 8.01
N GLN A 130 26.80 -0.42 6.73
CA GLN A 130 27.92 -0.68 5.82
C GLN A 130 29.19 0.06 6.26
N THR A 131 29.06 1.34 6.65
CA THR A 131 30.18 2.15 7.15
C THR A 131 30.79 1.54 8.41
N TYR A 132 29.97 1.11 9.38
CA TYR A 132 30.46 0.42 10.58
C TYR A 132 31.17 -0.90 10.26
N SER A 133 30.58 -1.72 9.39
CA SER A 133 31.17 -3.01 9.00
C SER A 133 32.53 -2.81 8.32
N LYS A 134 32.64 -1.83 7.41
CA LYS A 134 33.89 -1.48 6.74
C LYS A 134 34.96 -1.00 7.74
N ASN A 135 34.61 -0.05 8.61
CA ASN A 135 35.55 0.51 9.59
C ASN A 135 35.98 -0.50 10.66
N PHE A 136 35.16 -1.51 10.97
CA PHE A 136 35.53 -2.60 11.87
C PHE A 136 36.54 -3.56 11.24
N LEU A 137 36.42 -3.83 9.94
CA LEU A 137 37.37 -4.67 9.18
C LEU A 137 38.75 -4.01 9.00
N TYR A 138 38.83 -2.68 8.96
CA TYR A 138 40.11 -1.94 8.84
C TYR A 138 40.82 -1.66 10.18
N LYS A 139 40.28 -2.09 11.33
CA LYS A 139 40.89 -1.87 12.66
C LYS A 139 41.54 -3.11 13.28
N GLN A 140 41.71 -4.19 12.50
CA GLN A 140 42.35 -5.43 12.95
C GLN A 140 43.80 -5.62 12.43
N GLU A 141 44.40 -4.57 11.88
CA GLU A 141 45.84 -4.49 11.57
C GLU A 141 46.51 -3.48 12.52
#